data_AF-A0A9P1H8L5-F1
#
_entry.id   AF-A0A9P1H8L5-F1
#
_cell.length_a   1.000
_cell.length_b   1.000
_cell.length_c   1.000
_cell.angle_alpha   90.00
_cell.angle_beta   90.00
_cell.angle_gamma   90.00
#
_symmetry.space_group_name_H-M   'P 1'
#
loop_
_entity.id
_entity.type
_entity.pdbx_description
1 polymer ?
#
loop_
_entity_poly.entity_id
_entity_poly.type
_entity_poly.pdbx_seq_one_letter_code
_entity_poly.pdbx_strand_id
1 'polypeptide(L)'
;MDLTELDAHEAPADWLRAIWKGFSRMESKELNESPLVTDPRSPDHLQRLRRAGTITAAQIAKAFSYIDIASEEREDAAIYYHPLLPGLLIIPNLLTPEVQETLLSRMIHRDLSNPKHQTNLHLHYAIPYPQASTSSSAEAPFGPQTLSIKQVLERRLHWVTLGGHRHRKLLHAGDTMMLHRDVSEETDKGLISLSMGCDGLFMIAPNDVKEPAPKTDDAAAEPGDPAEDLPYLLLRIRSGTPFT
;
A
#
# COMPACT_ATOMS: atom_id res chain seq x y z
N MET A 1 -11.34 14.82 15.20
CA MET A 1 -10.53 13.86 15.98
C MET A 1 -9.11 14.34 15.83
N ASP A 2 -8.44 14.67 16.93
CA ASP A 2 -7.04 15.09 16.88
C ASP A 2 -6.18 13.84 16.61
N LEU A 3 -5.43 13.83 15.51
CA LEU A 3 -4.60 12.69 15.12
C LEU A 3 -3.36 12.54 16.03
N THR A 4 -3.02 13.58 16.79
CA THR A 4 -1.83 13.62 17.66
C THR A 4 -2.02 12.92 19.01
N GLU A 5 -3.27 12.62 19.41
CA GLU A 5 -3.59 11.92 20.65
C GLU A 5 -3.61 10.38 20.49
N LEU A 6 -3.36 9.88 19.28
CA LEU A 6 -3.42 8.45 18.96
C LEU A 6 -2.09 7.75 19.26
N ASP A 7 -2.13 6.71 20.10
CA ASP A 7 -0.96 5.87 20.37
C ASP A 7 -0.64 4.99 19.15
N ALA A 8 0.53 5.20 18.54
CA ALA A 8 1.05 4.44 17.41
C ALA A 8 1.50 3.02 17.81
N HIS A 9 1.77 2.79 19.08
CA HIS A 9 2.24 1.52 19.64
C HIS A 9 1.11 0.68 20.25
N GLU A 10 -0.13 1.18 20.21
CA GLU A 10 -1.29 0.45 20.72
C GLU A 10 -1.44 -0.90 19.98
N ALA A 11 -1.51 -1.94 20.79
CA ALA A 11 -1.69 -3.31 20.34
C ALA A 11 -3.07 -3.48 19.68
N PRO A 12 -3.17 -4.04 18.45
CA PRO A 12 -4.49 -4.39 17.91
C PRO A 12 -5.16 -5.46 18.77
N ALA A 13 -6.50 -5.43 18.83
CA ALA A 13 -7.28 -6.38 19.60
C ALA A 13 -6.96 -7.84 19.24
N ASP A 14 -6.92 -8.73 20.24
CA ASP A 14 -6.47 -10.11 20.04
C ASP A 14 -7.37 -10.92 19.09
N TRP A 15 -8.68 -10.68 19.12
CA TRP A 15 -9.63 -11.30 18.20
C TRP A 15 -9.36 -10.86 16.75
N LEU A 16 -9.02 -9.59 16.52
CA LEU A 16 -8.69 -9.07 15.19
C LEU A 16 -7.34 -9.62 14.69
N ARG A 17 -6.36 -9.76 15.60
CA ARG A 17 -5.11 -10.46 15.31
C ARG A 17 -5.33 -11.92 14.93
N ALA A 18 -6.27 -12.61 15.57
CA ALA A 18 -6.61 -13.99 15.25
C ALA A 18 -7.20 -14.12 13.84
N ILE A 19 -8.10 -13.20 13.45
CA ILE A 19 -8.64 -13.11 12.09
C ILE A 19 -7.53 -12.88 11.07
N TRP A 20 -6.66 -11.89 11.31
CA TRP A 20 -5.51 -11.61 10.44
C TRP A 20 -4.61 -12.85 10.26
N LYS A 21 -4.29 -13.56 11.36
CA LYS A 21 -3.49 -14.80 11.31
C LYS A 21 -4.16 -15.90 10.49
N GLY A 22 -5.49 -15.96 10.48
CA GLY A 22 -6.27 -16.88 9.66
C GLY A 22 -6.01 -16.62 8.18
N PHE A 23 -6.21 -15.37 7.73
CA PHE A 23 -5.97 -14.99 6.34
C PHE A 23 -4.49 -15.05 5.93
N SER A 24 -3.56 -14.69 6.82
CA SER A 24 -2.13 -14.67 6.52
C SER A 24 -1.52 -16.05 6.29
N ARG A 25 -2.23 -17.12 6.68
CA ARG A 25 -1.81 -18.53 6.52
C ARG A 25 -2.59 -19.26 5.43
N MET A 26 -3.60 -18.60 4.87
CA MET A 26 -4.48 -19.19 3.86
C MET A 26 -3.77 -19.23 2.51
N GLU A 27 -4.07 -20.25 1.69
CA GLU A 27 -3.47 -20.39 0.37
C GLU A 27 -3.98 -19.31 -0.59
N SER A 28 -3.16 -18.93 -1.56
CA SER A 28 -3.49 -17.86 -2.51
C SER A 28 -4.77 -18.15 -3.30
N LYS A 29 -5.04 -19.42 -3.60
CA LYS A 29 -6.25 -19.83 -4.32
C LYS A 29 -7.50 -19.59 -3.48
N GLU A 30 -7.48 -20.00 -2.22
CA GLU A 30 -8.60 -19.84 -1.29
C GLU A 30 -8.88 -18.35 -1.02
N LEU A 31 -7.83 -17.53 -0.89
CA LEU A 31 -7.97 -16.08 -0.74
C LEU A 31 -8.61 -15.41 -1.96
N ASN A 32 -8.30 -15.88 -3.17
CA ASN A 32 -8.89 -15.31 -4.39
C ASN A 32 -10.38 -15.62 -4.56
N GLU A 33 -10.80 -16.78 -4.05
CA GLU A 33 -12.19 -17.28 -4.08
C GLU A 33 -12.98 -16.85 -2.83
N SER A 34 -12.32 -16.24 -1.83
CA SER A 34 -12.94 -15.85 -0.58
C SER A 34 -14.03 -14.79 -0.79
N PRO A 35 -15.27 -15.05 -0.36
CA PRO A 35 -16.36 -14.11 -0.55
C PRO A 35 -16.27 -12.91 0.41
N LEU A 36 -15.39 -12.97 1.41
CA LEU A 36 -15.12 -11.91 2.37
C LEU A 36 -14.24 -10.79 1.78
N VAL A 37 -13.56 -11.07 0.67
CA VAL A 37 -12.68 -10.10 0.00
C VAL A 37 -13.51 -9.12 -0.83
N THR A 38 -13.30 -7.83 -0.60
CA THR A 38 -13.87 -6.76 -1.42
C THR A 38 -12.84 -6.30 -2.44
N ASP A 39 -13.21 -6.32 -3.73
CA ASP A 39 -12.34 -5.89 -4.83
C ASP A 39 -12.96 -4.65 -5.52
N PRO A 40 -12.33 -3.47 -5.43
CA PRO A 40 -12.89 -2.24 -6.01
C PRO A 40 -12.87 -2.22 -7.54
N ARG A 41 -12.29 -3.23 -8.20
CA ARG A 41 -12.34 -3.42 -9.66
C ARG A 41 -13.38 -4.45 -10.09
N SER A 42 -13.94 -5.23 -9.16
CA SER A 42 -14.98 -6.21 -9.46
C SER A 42 -16.35 -5.54 -9.46
N PRO A 43 -17.12 -5.58 -10.56
CA PRO A 43 -18.48 -5.04 -10.61
C PRO A 43 -19.38 -5.61 -9.50
N ASP A 44 -19.22 -6.89 -9.18
CA ASP A 44 -20.01 -7.59 -8.16
C ASP A 44 -19.75 -7.05 -6.75
N HIS A 45 -18.55 -6.50 -6.51
CA HIS A 45 -18.15 -5.97 -5.21
C HIS A 45 -18.41 -4.46 -5.09
N LEU A 46 -18.64 -3.74 -6.20
CA LEU A 46 -18.89 -2.30 -6.18
C LEU A 46 -20.13 -1.93 -5.36
N GLN A 47 -21.11 -2.84 -5.24
CA GLN A 47 -22.30 -2.63 -4.40
C GLN A 47 -21.98 -2.49 -2.90
N ARG A 48 -20.86 -3.08 -2.44
CA ARG A 48 -20.34 -2.93 -1.06
C ARG A 48 -19.72 -1.56 -0.83
N LEU A 49 -19.40 -0.84 -1.90
CA LEU A 49 -18.76 0.45 -1.88
C LEU A 49 -19.77 1.57 -2.14
N ARG A 50 -19.36 2.79 -1.82
CA ARG A 50 -20.10 4.02 -2.11
C ARG A 50 -19.20 4.96 -2.90
N ARG A 51 -19.75 5.62 -3.90
CA ARG A 51 -19.00 6.59 -4.71
C ARG A 51 -18.90 7.90 -3.93
N ALA A 52 -17.68 8.31 -3.58
CA ALA A 52 -17.39 9.60 -2.96
C ALA A 52 -17.28 10.72 -4.00
N GLY A 53 -16.80 10.41 -5.22
CA GLY A 53 -16.53 11.43 -6.21
C GLY A 53 -15.81 10.90 -7.44
N THR A 54 -15.13 11.79 -8.16
CA THR A 54 -14.40 11.48 -9.40
C THR A 54 -13.23 12.44 -9.57
N ILE A 55 -12.10 11.91 -10.04
CA ILE A 55 -10.96 12.68 -10.52
C ILE A 55 -11.07 12.74 -12.04
N THR A 56 -11.17 13.94 -12.57
CA THR A 56 -11.34 14.14 -14.01
C THR A 56 -10.07 13.76 -14.78
N ALA A 57 -10.24 13.32 -16.04
CA ALA A 57 -9.14 13.06 -16.96
C ALA A 57 -8.16 14.24 -17.06
N ALA A 58 -8.67 15.48 -17.04
CA ALA A 58 -7.86 16.70 -17.06
C ALA A 58 -6.99 16.85 -15.79
N GLN A 59 -7.53 16.52 -14.61
CA GLN A 59 -6.76 16.52 -13.36
C GLN A 59 -5.69 15.43 -13.36
N ILE A 60 -6.01 14.24 -13.90
CA ILE A 60 -5.06 13.13 -14.03
C ILE A 60 -3.93 13.50 -14.99
N ALA A 61 -4.25 14.02 -16.17
CA ALA A 61 -3.27 14.48 -17.15
C ALA A 61 -2.36 15.57 -16.57
N LYS A 62 -2.93 16.54 -15.85
CA LYS A 62 -2.16 17.57 -15.15
C LYS A 62 -1.24 16.94 -14.10
N ALA A 63 -1.71 16.00 -13.30
CA ALA A 63 -0.89 15.32 -12.29
C ALA A 63 0.28 14.57 -12.93
N PHE A 64 0.05 13.87 -14.04
CA PHE A 64 1.07 13.08 -14.74
C PHE A 64 2.09 13.94 -15.50
N SER A 65 1.72 15.16 -15.88
CA SER A 65 2.69 16.12 -16.44
C SER A 65 3.85 16.44 -15.47
N TYR A 66 3.63 16.38 -14.15
CA TYR A 66 4.71 16.57 -13.16
C TYR A 66 5.73 15.43 -13.10
N ILE A 67 5.41 14.29 -13.72
CA ILE A 67 6.30 13.14 -13.83
C ILE A 67 6.72 12.86 -15.27
N ASP A 68 6.62 13.87 -16.14
CA ASP A 68 7.05 13.83 -17.54
C ASP A 68 6.41 12.70 -18.35
N ILE A 69 5.21 12.28 -17.96
CA ILE A 69 4.42 11.29 -18.70
C ILE A 69 3.49 12.04 -19.64
N ALA A 70 3.52 11.64 -20.92
CA ALA A 70 2.72 12.28 -21.95
C ALA A 70 1.21 12.10 -21.68
N SER A 71 0.46 13.12 -22.08
CA SER A 71 -0.99 13.12 -21.98
C SER A 71 -1.59 12.22 -23.07
N GLU A 72 -1.62 10.91 -22.85
CA GLU A 72 -2.54 10.03 -23.58
C GLU A 72 -4.00 10.37 -23.26
N GLU A 73 -4.96 9.86 -24.04
CA GLU A 73 -6.38 9.91 -23.69
C GLU A 73 -6.56 9.26 -22.31
N ARG A 74 -6.87 10.07 -21.29
CA ARG A 74 -7.12 9.60 -19.93
C ARG A 74 -8.62 9.53 -19.69
N GLU A 75 -9.03 8.58 -18.86
CA GLU A 75 -10.40 8.44 -18.40
C GLU A 75 -10.54 9.05 -17.00
N ASP A 76 -11.77 9.44 -16.67
CA ASP A 76 -12.14 9.86 -15.32
C ASP A 76 -11.99 8.69 -14.34
N ALA A 77 -11.34 8.91 -13.20
CA ALA A 77 -11.18 7.90 -12.16
C ALA A 77 -12.22 8.09 -11.06
N ALA A 78 -13.02 7.06 -10.80
CA ALA A 78 -13.99 7.07 -9.71
C ALA A 78 -13.31 6.96 -8.34
N ILE A 79 -13.84 7.69 -7.35
CA ILE A 79 -13.41 7.61 -5.96
C ILE A 79 -14.49 6.86 -5.18
N TYR A 80 -14.10 5.80 -4.50
CA TYR A 80 -14.96 4.97 -3.66
C TYR A 80 -14.57 5.06 -2.19
N TYR A 81 -15.50 4.70 -1.31
CA TYR A 81 -15.24 4.43 0.10
C TYR A 81 -16.11 3.27 0.57
N HIS A 82 -15.73 2.62 1.66
CA HIS A 82 -16.56 1.61 2.31
C HIS A 82 -17.32 2.24 3.49
N PRO A 83 -18.62 1.97 3.71
CA PRO A 83 -19.40 2.58 4.79
C PRO A 83 -18.81 2.40 6.20
N LEU A 84 -18.15 1.26 6.46
CA LEU A 84 -17.42 0.99 7.71
C LEU A 84 -16.28 2.00 7.96
N LEU A 85 -15.70 2.55 6.90
CA LEU A 85 -14.49 3.38 6.91
C LEU A 85 -14.70 4.59 6.01
N PRO A 86 -15.54 5.57 6.39
CA PRO A 86 -15.87 6.71 5.54
C PRO A 86 -14.68 7.62 5.25
N GLY A 87 -13.63 7.56 6.06
CA GLY A 87 -12.37 8.28 5.82
C GLY A 87 -11.45 7.62 4.80
N LEU A 88 -11.69 6.35 4.44
CA LEU A 88 -10.88 5.62 3.47
C LEU A 88 -11.37 5.89 2.05
N LEU A 89 -10.56 6.56 1.24
CA LEU A 89 -10.84 6.78 -0.18
C LEU A 89 -10.04 5.80 -1.04
N ILE A 90 -10.71 5.12 -1.96
CA ILE A 90 -10.15 4.09 -2.83
C ILE A 90 -10.32 4.54 -4.27
N ILE A 91 -9.24 4.56 -5.04
CA ILE A 91 -9.24 5.00 -6.43
C ILE A 91 -8.71 3.86 -7.29
N PRO A 92 -9.55 2.92 -7.76
CA PRO A 92 -9.09 1.83 -8.60
C PRO A 92 -8.54 2.35 -9.93
N ASN A 93 -7.49 1.71 -10.43
CA ASN A 93 -6.92 1.92 -11.77
C ASN A 93 -6.34 3.33 -12.05
N LEU A 94 -6.04 4.15 -11.03
CA LEU A 94 -5.50 5.48 -11.28
C LEU A 94 -4.10 5.44 -11.95
N LEU A 95 -3.24 4.49 -11.54
CA LEU A 95 -1.89 4.40 -12.07
C LEU A 95 -1.84 3.37 -13.21
N THR A 96 -1.75 3.85 -14.45
CA THR A 96 -1.56 2.97 -15.62
C THR A 96 -0.21 2.26 -15.56
N PRO A 97 -0.01 1.13 -16.28
CA PRO A 97 1.27 0.43 -16.29
C PRO A 97 2.47 1.33 -16.61
N GLU A 98 2.34 2.22 -17.60
CA GLU A 98 3.35 3.24 -17.95
C GLU A 98 3.74 4.14 -16.76
N VAL A 99 2.73 4.58 -15.99
CA VAL A 99 2.95 5.41 -14.79
C VAL A 99 3.66 4.62 -13.70
N GLN A 100 3.27 3.36 -13.51
CA GLN A 100 3.92 2.49 -12.53
C GLN A 100 5.39 2.25 -12.88
N GLU A 101 5.70 1.93 -14.14
CA GLU A 101 7.08 1.76 -14.62
C GLU A 101 7.91 3.02 -14.43
N THR A 102 7.35 4.19 -14.75
CA THR A 102 8.04 5.47 -14.58
C THR A 102 8.31 5.77 -13.11
N LEU A 103 7.32 5.53 -12.22
CA LEU A 103 7.47 5.73 -10.78
C LEU A 103 8.49 4.77 -10.16
N LEU A 104 8.48 3.50 -10.58
CA LEU A 104 9.44 2.48 -10.14
C LEU A 104 10.85 2.80 -10.65
N SER A 105 10.99 3.17 -11.93
CA SER A 105 12.26 3.57 -12.54
C SER A 105 12.86 4.78 -11.81
N ARG A 106 12.06 5.82 -11.55
CA ARG A 106 12.50 6.98 -10.76
C ARG A 106 12.89 6.59 -9.33
N MET A 107 12.12 5.72 -8.69
CA MET A 107 12.46 5.23 -7.36
C MET A 107 13.83 4.54 -7.34
N ILE A 108 14.08 3.66 -8.31
CA ILE A 108 15.31 2.87 -8.36
C ILE A 108 16.53 3.72 -8.77
N HIS A 109 16.39 4.56 -9.80
CA HIS A 109 17.52 5.25 -10.41
C HIS A 109 17.78 6.64 -9.85
N ARG A 110 16.73 7.36 -9.42
CA ARG A 110 16.87 8.73 -8.89
C ARG A 110 16.84 8.72 -7.37
N ASP A 111 15.84 8.08 -6.79
CA ASP A 111 15.60 8.20 -5.35
C ASP A 111 16.57 7.32 -4.55
N LEU A 112 16.72 6.03 -4.88
CA LEU A 112 17.66 5.13 -4.20
C LEU A 112 19.13 5.49 -4.41
N SER A 113 19.46 6.27 -5.44
CA SER A 113 20.81 6.76 -5.70
C SER A 113 21.16 8.05 -4.97
N ASN A 114 20.27 8.56 -4.11
CA ASN A 114 20.54 9.71 -3.26
C ASN A 114 20.91 9.26 -1.83
N PRO A 115 22.10 9.60 -1.31
CA PRO A 115 22.53 9.19 0.03
C PRO A 115 21.69 9.80 1.17
N LYS A 116 20.89 10.84 0.89
CA LYS A 116 19.91 11.38 1.86
C LYS A 116 18.70 10.46 2.07
N HIS A 117 18.46 9.52 1.16
CA HIS A 117 17.36 8.57 1.27
C HIS A 117 17.88 7.30 1.95
N GLN A 118 17.46 7.11 3.20
CA GLN A 118 17.87 5.95 3.97
C GLN A 118 17.03 4.74 3.60
N THR A 119 17.65 3.59 3.74
CA THR A 119 17.03 2.29 3.47
C THR A 119 17.45 1.32 4.56
N ASN A 120 16.72 0.20 4.70
CA ASN A 120 17.09 -0.83 5.66
C ASN A 120 18.49 -1.44 5.40
N LEU A 121 19.06 -1.27 4.21
CA LEU A 121 20.40 -1.73 3.88
C LEU A 121 21.50 -0.91 4.56
N HIS A 122 21.27 0.37 4.81
CA HIS A 122 22.24 1.25 5.45
C HIS A 122 22.56 0.84 6.90
N LEU A 123 21.67 0.05 7.52
CA LEU A 123 21.90 -0.53 8.84
C LEU A 123 22.98 -1.62 8.84
N HIS A 124 23.23 -2.24 7.69
CA HIS A 124 24.04 -3.45 7.59
C HIS A 124 25.15 -3.39 6.53
N TYR A 125 25.09 -2.41 5.60
CA TYR A 125 25.98 -2.31 4.45
C TYR A 125 26.38 -0.86 4.19
N ALA A 126 27.64 -0.66 3.79
CA ALA A 126 28.08 0.59 3.19
C ALA A 126 27.65 0.61 1.70
N ILE A 127 26.68 1.45 1.36
CA ILE A 127 26.15 1.54 0.00
C ILE A 127 27.02 2.52 -0.82
N PRO A 128 27.62 2.08 -1.95
CA PRO A 128 28.38 2.97 -2.80
C PRO A 128 27.43 3.88 -3.60
N TYR A 129 27.74 5.18 -3.62
CA TYR A 129 27.01 6.18 -4.40
C TYR A 129 27.93 6.76 -5.48
N PRO A 130 27.41 7.04 -6.69
CA PRO A 130 28.22 7.68 -7.73
C PRO A 130 28.65 9.07 -7.26
N GLN A 131 29.97 9.28 -7.11
CA GLN A 131 30.50 10.57 -6.70
C GLN A 131 30.31 11.59 -7.84
N ALA A 132 29.66 12.71 -7.54
CA ALA A 132 29.56 13.83 -8.46
C ALA A 132 30.94 14.51 -8.56
N SER A 133 31.57 14.44 -9.73
CA SER A 133 32.93 14.95 -10.08
C SER A 133 34.06 14.06 -9.56
N THR A 134 35.03 13.57 -10.34
CA THR A 134 35.63 14.00 -11.61
C THR A 134 36.13 12.79 -12.40
N SER A 135 36.13 12.91 -13.73
CA SER A 135 36.90 12.15 -14.74
C SER A 135 37.82 10.99 -14.30
N SER A 136 37.70 9.92 -15.09
CA SER A 136 38.67 8.85 -15.34
C SER A 136 38.52 7.57 -14.50
N SER A 137 38.46 6.47 -15.24
CA SER A 137 38.49 5.09 -14.82
C SER A 137 39.30 4.85 -13.54
N ALA A 138 38.64 4.35 -12.52
CA ALA A 138 39.28 3.56 -11.48
C ALA A 138 38.22 2.62 -10.92
N GLU A 139 38.42 1.32 -11.17
CA GLU A 139 37.84 0.25 -10.35
C GLU A 139 38.14 0.59 -8.88
N ALA A 140 37.13 1.04 -8.14
CA ALA A 140 37.26 1.22 -6.71
C ALA A 140 37.41 -0.18 -6.07
N PRO A 141 38.35 -0.38 -5.12
CA PRO A 141 38.63 -1.70 -4.57
C PRO A 141 37.39 -2.28 -3.88
N PHE A 142 37.00 -3.47 -4.33
CA PHE A 142 35.95 -4.28 -3.73
C PHE A 142 36.30 -4.59 -2.27
N GLY A 143 35.70 -3.85 -1.34
CA GLY A 143 35.62 -4.27 0.07
C GLY A 143 34.60 -5.41 0.24
N PRO A 144 34.72 -6.25 1.29
CA PRO A 144 33.98 -7.51 1.42
C PRO A 144 32.45 -7.37 1.64
N GLN A 145 31.86 -6.17 1.54
CA GLN A 145 30.43 -5.94 1.82
C GLN A 145 29.72 -4.98 0.84
N THR A 146 30.27 -4.75 -0.35
CA THR A 146 29.58 -3.94 -1.38
C THR A 146 28.52 -4.78 -2.10
N LEU A 147 27.23 -4.49 -1.88
CA LEU A 147 26.13 -5.13 -2.61
C LEU A 147 25.95 -4.50 -3.98
N SER A 148 25.71 -5.32 -5.01
CA SER A 148 25.27 -4.82 -6.32
C SER A 148 23.82 -4.34 -6.26
N ILE A 149 23.43 -3.42 -7.15
CA ILE A 149 22.04 -2.94 -7.27
C ILE A 149 21.06 -4.11 -7.46
N LYS A 150 21.48 -5.15 -8.19
CA LYS A 150 20.72 -6.39 -8.36
C LYS A 150 20.50 -7.11 -7.02
N GLN A 151 21.53 -7.24 -6.18
CA GLN A 151 21.42 -7.85 -4.85
C GLN A 151 20.61 -7.00 -3.86
N VAL A 152 20.67 -5.67 -4.00
CA VAL A 152 19.85 -4.71 -3.24
C VAL A 152 18.37 -4.90 -3.56
N LEU A 153 18.03 -4.98 -4.85
CA LEU A 153 16.65 -5.12 -5.33
C LEU A 153 16.09 -6.54 -5.14
N GLU A 154 16.90 -7.59 -5.31
CA GLU A 154 16.37 -8.96 -5.36
C GLU A 154 16.02 -9.55 -4.00
N ARG A 155 16.62 -9.09 -2.88
CA ARG A 155 16.45 -9.83 -1.60
C ARG A 155 16.52 -9.02 -0.31
N ARG A 156 16.76 -7.70 -0.35
CA ARG A 156 17.16 -6.99 0.88
C ARG A 156 16.65 -5.56 1.03
N LEU A 157 15.88 -5.02 0.09
CA LEU A 157 15.24 -3.71 0.28
C LEU A 157 13.81 -3.90 0.78
N HIS A 158 13.53 -3.49 2.01
CA HIS A 158 12.22 -3.62 2.67
C HIS A 158 11.57 -2.26 2.90
N TRP A 159 12.38 -1.22 3.11
CA TRP A 159 11.87 0.14 3.22
C TRP A 159 12.86 1.19 2.70
N VAL A 160 12.29 2.32 2.30
CA VAL A 160 12.97 3.53 1.82
C VAL A 160 12.34 4.75 2.47
N THR A 161 13.14 5.69 2.97
CA THR A 161 12.66 7.02 3.38
C THR A 161 13.00 8.07 2.32
N LEU A 162 11.99 8.78 1.81
CA LEU A 162 12.17 9.87 0.85
C LEU A 162 11.97 11.24 1.51
N GLY A 163 13.02 12.06 1.52
CA GLY A 163 12.96 13.42 2.06
C GLY A 163 12.69 13.50 3.57
N GLY A 164 13.24 12.57 4.36
CA GLY A 164 13.20 12.60 5.83
C GLY A 164 11.99 11.92 6.49
N HIS A 165 10.82 11.92 5.85
CA HIS A 165 9.56 11.59 6.56
C HIS A 165 8.58 10.67 5.80
N ARG A 166 8.84 10.32 4.53
CA ARG A 166 7.95 9.43 3.75
C ARG A 166 8.48 8.02 3.67
N HIS A 167 7.81 7.08 4.32
CA HIS A 167 8.13 5.65 4.28
C HIS A 167 7.55 4.98 3.03
N ARG A 168 8.39 4.35 2.22
CA ARG A 168 7.97 3.38 1.20
C ARG A 168 8.34 1.99 1.70
N LYS A 169 7.39 1.06 1.73
CA LYS A 169 7.63 -0.35 2.03
C LYS A 169 7.68 -1.14 0.73
N LEU A 170 8.68 -2.01 0.58
CA LEU A 170 8.77 -2.98 -0.51
C LEU A 170 8.44 -4.37 0.07
N LEU A 171 7.46 -5.04 -0.53
CA LEU A 171 6.98 -6.36 -0.15
C LEU A 171 7.16 -7.33 -1.32
N HIS A 172 7.69 -8.52 -1.04
CA HIS A 172 7.79 -9.64 -1.97
C HIS A 172 6.55 -10.53 -1.87
N ALA A 173 6.36 -11.40 -2.88
CA ALA A 173 5.29 -12.39 -2.84
C ALA A 173 5.44 -13.30 -1.60
N GLY A 174 4.38 -13.39 -0.79
CA GLY A 174 4.38 -14.13 0.48
C GLY A 174 4.78 -13.30 1.70
N ASP A 175 5.23 -12.06 1.53
CA ASP A 175 5.47 -11.17 2.66
C ASP A 175 4.13 -10.79 3.32
N THR A 176 4.14 -10.71 4.64
CA THR A 176 2.98 -10.27 5.44
C THR A 176 3.38 -9.10 6.32
N MET A 177 2.47 -8.14 6.47
CA MET A 177 2.62 -7.08 7.48
C MET A 177 1.64 -7.34 8.61
N MET A 178 2.16 -7.31 9.84
CA MET A 178 1.31 -7.37 11.03
C MET A 178 0.36 -6.17 11.07
N LEU A 179 -0.80 -6.38 11.69
CA LEU A 179 -1.69 -5.28 12.07
C LEU A 179 -0.92 -4.24 12.88
N HIS A 180 -0.98 -3.00 12.41
CA HIS A 180 -0.39 -1.85 13.06
C HIS A 180 -1.26 -0.63 12.78
N ARG A 181 -1.12 0.38 13.63
CA ARG A 181 -1.68 1.70 13.40
C ARG A 181 -0.62 2.54 12.71
N ASP A 182 -1.02 3.27 11.67
CA ASP A 182 -0.16 4.29 11.08
C ASP A 182 -0.58 5.64 11.65
N VAL A 183 0.32 6.27 12.42
CA VAL A 183 0.09 7.58 13.04
C VAL A 183 1.18 8.50 12.54
N SER A 184 0.78 9.63 11.93
CA SER A 184 1.73 10.67 11.60
C SER A 184 1.96 11.54 12.83
N GLU A 185 3.16 11.48 13.40
CA GLU A 185 3.56 12.30 14.56
C GLU A 185 3.74 13.79 14.19
N GLU A 186 3.81 14.13 12.90
CA GLU A 186 4.24 15.44 12.42
C GLU A 186 3.21 16.19 11.55
N THR A 187 2.13 15.54 11.09
CA THR A 187 1.10 16.21 10.28
C THR A 187 -0.29 15.62 10.48
N ASP A 188 -1.28 16.50 10.46
CA ASP A 188 -2.72 16.20 10.46
C ASP A 188 -3.27 15.86 9.06
N LYS A 189 -2.39 15.60 8.08
CA LYS A 189 -2.77 15.33 6.69
C LYS A 189 -3.03 13.85 6.48
N GLY A 190 -3.98 13.54 5.59
CA GLY A 190 -4.28 12.17 5.17
C GLY A 190 -3.05 11.45 4.60
N LEU A 191 -2.99 10.14 4.82
CA LEU A 191 -1.92 9.27 4.34
C LEU A 191 -2.28 8.73 2.96
N ILE A 192 -1.45 8.96 1.95
CA ILE A 192 -1.65 8.35 0.63
C ILE A 192 -0.78 7.10 0.52
N SER A 193 -1.41 5.97 0.24
CA SER A 193 -0.74 4.73 -0.11
C SER A 193 -0.94 4.39 -1.59
N LEU A 194 0.15 3.97 -2.24
CA LEU A 194 0.18 3.58 -3.64
C LEU A 194 0.67 2.15 -3.74
N SER A 195 -0.10 1.28 -4.38
CA SER A 195 0.33 -0.09 -4.68
C SER A 195 0.79 -0.23 -6.12
N MET A 196 1.92 -0.90 -6.34
CA MET A 196 2.51 -1.21 -7.65
C MET A 196 3.14 -2.60 -7.60
N GLY A 197 2.99 -3.39 -8.66
CA GLY A 197 3.51 -4.76 -8.77
C GLY A 197 2.44 -5.82 -8.53
N CYS A 198 2.56 -6.55 -7.42
CA CYS A 198 1.68 -7.68 -7.13
C CYS A 198 0.37 -7.25 -6.46
N ASP A 199 -0.65 -8.09 -6.60
CA ASP A 199 -1.87 -7.97 -5.83
C ASP A 199 -1.59 -8.25 -4.35
N GLY A 200 -2.27 -7.53 -3.46
CA GLY A 200 -2.21 -7.71 -2.02
C GLY A 200 -3.58 -7.68 -1.39
N LEU A 201 -3.68 -8.25 -0.19
CA LEU A 201 -4.85 -8.09 0.68
C LEU A 201 -4.52 -7.13 1.81
N PHE A 202 -5.43 -6.21 2.07
CA PHE A 202 -5.26 -5.18 3.08
C PHE A 202 -6.47 -5.20 4.01
N MET A 203 -6.20 -5.58 5.26
CA MET A 203 -7.22 -5.64 6.30
C MET A 203 -7.23 -4.34 7.09
N ILE A 204 -8.39 -3.70 7.17
CA ILE A 204 -8.59 -2.41 7.85
C ILE A 204 -9.78 -2.54 8.79
N ALA A 205 -9.67 -2.01 10.01
CA ALA A 205 -10.77 -1.94 10.96
C ALA A 205 -10.83 -0.55 11.63
N PRO A 206 -12.01 -0.07 12.03
CA PRO A 206 -12.13 1.13 12.86
C PRO A 206 -11.44 0.96 14.21
N ASN A 207 -11.01 2.07 14.84
CA ASN A 207 -10.32 2.02 16.13
C ASN A 207 -11.21 1.43 17.24
N ASP A 208 -12.48 1.81 17.28
CA ASP A 208 -13.41 1.45 18.37
C ASP A 208 -14.19 0.16 18.10
N VAL A 209 -13.64 -0.71 17.25
CA VAL A 209 -14.32 -1.94 16.85
C VAL A 209 -14.39 -2.93 18.01
N LYS A 210 -15.61 -3.31 18.38
CA LYS A 210 -15.85 -4.32 19.42
C LYS A 210 -15.85 -5.72 18.80
N GLU A 211 -15.45 -6.71 19.60
CA GLU A 211 -15.59 -8.11 19.21
C GLU A 211 -17.06 -8.40 18.91
N PRO A 212 -17.38 -8.94 17.73
CA PRO A 212 -18.77 -9.25 17.38
C PRO A 212 -19.30 -10.30 18.36
N ALA A 213 -20.51 -10.07 18.89
CA ALA A 213 -21.19 -11.06 19.71
C ALA A 213 -21.39 -12.35 18.89
N PRO A 214 -21.28 -13.55 19.51
CA PRO A 214 -21.56 -14.79 18.81
C PRO A 214 -22.98 -14.73 18.23
N LYS A 215 -23.10 -14.94 16.91
CA LYS A 215 -24.40 -15.06 16.27
C LYS A 215 -25.09 -16.28 16.89
N THR A 216 -26.20 -16.08 17.59
CA THR A 216 -27.08 -17.18 18.00
C THR A 216 -27.65 -17.81 16.73
N ASP A 217 -27.49 -19.12 16.56
CA ASP A 217 -27.86 -19.90 15.37
C ASP A 217 -29.37 -19.90 15.02
N ASP A 218 -30.19 -19.11 15.70
CA ASP A 218 -31.64 -19.04 15.54
C ASP A 218 -32.04 -17.85 14.65
N ALA A 219 -31.76 -17.94 13.35
CA ALA A 219 -32.60 -17.37 12.29
C ALA A 219 -32.10 -17.88 10.93
N ALA A 220 -33.00 -18.47 10.15
CA ALA A 220 -32.83 -18.63 8.71
C ALA A 220 -32.76 -17.23 8.08
N ALA A 221 -31.58 -16.61 8.12
CA ALA A 221 -31.29 -15.40 7.38
C ALA A 221 -31.21 -15.79 5.89
N GLU A 222 -31.88 -15.02 5.04
CA GLU A 222 -31.69 -15.04 3.59
C GLU A 222 -30.17 -15.02 3.28
N PRO A 223 -29.71 -15.64 2.16
CA PRO A 223 -28.31 -15.62 1.78
C PRO A 223 -27.89 -14.19 1.39
N GLY A 224 -27.62 -13.37 2.40
CA GLY A 224 -27.01 -12.05 2.29
C GLY A 224 -25.54 -12.14 1.93
N ASP A 225 -24.94 -11.01 1.61
CA ASP A 225 -23.53 -10.96 1.27
C ASP A 225 -22.69 -11.29 2.52
N PRO A 226 -21.82 -12.32 2.49
CA PRO A 226 -21.07 -12.75 3.68
C PRO A 226 -20.03 -11.71 4.14
N ALA A 227 -19.70 -10.72 3.30
CA ALA A 227 -18.86 -9.60 3.69
C ALA A 227 -19.64 -8.44 4.32
N GLU A 228 -20.98 -8.51 4.31
CA GLU A 228 -21.85 -7.52 4.93
C GLU A 228 -21.71 -7.57 6.46
N ASP A 229 -21.72 -6.40 7.09
CA ASP A 229 -21.60 -6.22 8.55
C ASP A 229 -20.35 -6.80 9.21
N LEU A 230 -19.30 -7.11 8.43
CA LEU A 230 -18.02 -7.46 9.02
C LEU A 230 -17.45 -6.25 9.80
N PRO A 231 -16.87 -6.49 10.99
CA PRO A 231 -16.26 -5.43 11.80
C PRO A 231 -14.92 -4.95 11.21
N TYR A 232 -14.50 -5.50 10.07
CA TYR A 232 -13.31 -5.14 9.33
C TYR A 232 -13.60 -5.17 7.83
N LEU A 233 -12.79 -4.47 7.06
CA LEU A 233 -12.76 -4.55 5.61
C LEU A 233 -11.53 -5.35 5.19
N LEU A 234 -11.73 -6.41 4.41
CA LEU A 234 -10.65 -7.09 3.69
C LEU A 234 -10.63 -6.61 2.24
N LEU A 235 -9.80 -5.62 1.95
CA LEU A 235 -9.70 -4.98 0.64
C LEU A 235 -8.63 -5.66 -0.21
N ARG A 236 -8.97 -6.03 -1.44
CA ARG A 236 -7.99 -6.45 -2.43
C ARG A 236 -7.40 -5.22 -3.13
N ILE A 237 -6.09 -5.07 -3.01
CA ILE A 237 -5.34 -3.98 -3.61
C ILE A 237 -4.57 -4.53 -4.80
N ARG A 238 -5.01 -4.15 -5.99
CA ARG A 238 -4.35 -4.52 -7.24
C ARG A 238 -3.30 -3.50 -7.63
N SER A 239 -2.35 -3.92 -8.46
CA SER A 239 -1.32 -3.03 -9.02
C SER A 239 -1.91 -1.76 -9.63
N GLY A 240 -1.45 -0.60 -9.17
CA GLY A 240 -1.90 0.71 -9.63
C GLY A 240 -3.16 1.26 -8.95
N THR A 241 -3.48 0.77 -7.74
CA THR A 241 -4.60 1.26 -6.92
C THR A 241 -4.08 2.18 -5.80
N PRO A 242 -4.31 3.50 -5.88
CA PRO A 242 -4.16 4.39 -4.75
C PRO A 242 -5.29 4.25 -3.73
N PHE A 243 -4.93 4.47 -2.46
CA PHE A 243 -5.88 4.63 -1.37
C PHE A 243 -5.36 5.65 -0.36
N THR A 244 -6.27 6.38 0.30
CA THR A 244 -5.93 7.36 1.34
C THR A 244 -6.90 7.31 2.51
#